data_AF-A0A7W8E771-F1
#
_entry.id   AF-A0A7W8E771-F1
#
_cell.length_a   1.000
_cell.length_b   1.000
_cell.length_c   1.000
_cell.angle_alpha   90.00
_cell.angle_beta   90.00
_cell.angle_gamma   90.00
#
_symmetry.space_group_name_H-M   'P 1'
#
loop_
_entity.id
_entity.type
_entity.pdbx_description
1 polymer ?
#
loop_
_entity_poly.entity_id
_entity_poly.type
_entity_poly.pdbx_seq_one_letter_code
_entity_poly.pdbx_strand_id
1 'polypeptide(L)'
;MFIGIFGVLIATWILITLRRSRKRKAAIKELASGIDFKFLDTTLPRDLDGSGKVLARSSSFSNVIEGVRYGVRVIAFDGSVGAGGYSWERTYIAISSIPSVLPEWCQGLEAENSGEWAILFRSPSYYFRSLMPVSELGLYLEKL
;
A
#
# COMPACT_ATOMS: atom_id res chain seq x y z
N MET A 1 15.86 -28.12 -27.23
CA MET A 1 14.41 -27.91 -27.00
C MET A 1 14.07 -27.27 -25.64
N PHE A 2 14.94 -27.33 -24.62
CA PHE A 2 14.67 -26.76 -23.29
C PHE A 2 14.81 -25.23 -23.18
N ILE A 3 15.68 -24.60 -23.98
CA ILE A 3 15.91 -23.15 -23.95
C ILE A 3 14.67 -22.36 -24.40
N GLY A 4 13.89 -22.88 -25.37
CA GLY A 4 12.68 -22.23 -25.86
C GLY A 4 11.53 -22.22 -24.84
N ILE A 5 11.35 -23.31 -24.10
CA ILE A 5 10.28 -23.41 -23.08
C ILE A 5 10.59 -22.48 -21.91
N PHE A 6 11.85 -22.41 -21.46
CA PHE A 6 12.26 -21.53 -20.37
C PHE A 6 12.06 -20.05 -20.71
N GLY A 7 12.38 -19.65 -21.95
CA GLY A 7 12.13 -18.30 -22.45
C GLY A 7 10.64 -17.92 -22.44
N VAL A 8 9.77 -18.84 -22.87
CA VAL A 8 8.31 -18.63 -22.86
C VAL A 8 7.76 -18.53 -21.43
N LEU A 9 8.23 -19.36 -20.50
CA LEU A 9 7.82 -19.30 -19.10
C LEU A 9 8.22 -17.98 -18.43
N ILE A 10 9.45 -17.49 -18.67
CA ILE A 10 9.92 -16.20 -18.16
C ILE A 10 9.07 -15.06 -18.75
N ALA A 11 8.88 -15.03 -20.06
CA ALA A 11 8.07 -14.00 -20.72
C ALA A 11 6.62 -13.99 -20.20
N THR A 12 6.02 -15.17 -20.00
CA THR A 12 4.68 -15.31 -19.45
C THR A 12 4.61 -14.80 -18.01
N TRP A 13 5.60 -15.14 -17.18
CA TRP A 13 5.68 -14.65 -15.81
C TRP A 13 5.79 -13.13 -15.76
N ILE A 14 6.67 -12.52 -16.58
CA ILE A 14 6.80 -11.06 -16.72
C ILE A 14 5.47 -10.42 -17.16
N LEU A 15 4.79 -11.01 -18.14
CA LEU A 15 3.50 -10.47 -18.61
C LEU A 15 2.42 -10.53 -17.51
N ILE A 16 2.38 -11.60 -16.72
CA ILE A 16 1.44 -11.75 -15.61
C ILE A 16 1.71 -10.70 -14.53
N THR A 17 2.97 -10.50 -14.12
CA THR A 17 3.33 -9.52 -13.08
C THR A 17 3.02 -8.09 -13.54
N LEU A 18 3.38 -7.74 -14.77
CA LEU A 18 3.06 -6.43 -15.36
C LEU A 18 1.54 -6.20 -15.45
N ARG A 19 0.77 -7.21 -15.87
CA ARG A 19 -0.70 -7.11 -15.92
C ARG A 19 -1.30 -6.93 -14.53
N ARG A 20 -0.81 -7.66 -13.53
CA ARG A 20 -1.28 -7.52 -12.13
C ARG A 20 -1.01 -6.11 -11.60
N SER A 21 0.21 -5.60 -11.78
CA SER A 21 0.59 -4.25 -11.37
C SER A 21 -0.28 -3.18 -12.05
N ARG A 22 -0.47 -3.27 -13.38
CA ARG A 22 -1.32 -2.34 -14.13
C ARG A 22 -2.79 -2.39 -13.70
N LYS A 23 -3.33 -3.59 -13.48
CA LYS A 23 -4.71 -3.76 -12.98
C LYS A 23 -4.89 -3.12 -11.61
N ARG A 24 -3.95 -3.35 -10.70
CA ARG A 24 -4.00 -2.75 -9.36
C ARG A 24 -3.91 -1.22 -9.43
N LYS A 25 -2.96 -0.68 -10.20
CA LYS A 25 -2.82 0.77 -10.40
C LYS A 25 -4.10 1.41 -10.93
N ALA A 26 -4.74 0.79 -11.93
CA ALA A 26 -6.01 1.27 -12.47
C ALA A 26 -7.11 1.27 -11.40
N ALA A 27 -7.25 0.19 -10.63
CA ALA A 27 -8.23 0.07 -9.57
C ALA A 27 -8.01 1.07 -8.43
N ILE A 28 -6.75 1.33 -8.03
CA ILE A 28 -6.43 2.35 -7.02
C ILE A 28 -6.73 3.75 -7.54
N LYS A 29 -6.42 4.03 -8.81
CA LYS A 29 -6.72 5.32 -9.43
C LYS A 29 -8.23 5.56 -9.51
N GLU A 30 -9.01 4.53 -9.85
CA GLU A 30 -10.47 4.56 -9.86
C GLU A 30 -11.02 4.77 -8.46
N LEU A 31 -10.54 4.03 -7.47
CA LEU A 31 -10.89 4.21 -6.05
C LEU A 31 -10.63 5.65 -5.62
N ALA A 32 -9.43 6.17 -5.88
CA ALA A 32 -9.05 7.53 -5.50
C ALA A 32 -10.01 8.58 -6.09
N SER A 33 -10.33 8.45 -7.38
CA SER A 33 -11.31 9.33 -8.03
C SER A 33 -12.70 9.21 -7.43
N GLY A 34 -13.12 8.01 -6.99
CA GLY A 34 -14.43 7.79 -6.37
C GLY A 34 -14.56 8.40 -4.97
N ILE A 35 -13.43 8.65 -4.29
CA ILE A 35 -13.39 9.19 -2.93
C ILE A 35 -12.78 10.61 -2.84
N ASP A 36 -12.64 11.32 -3.96
CA ASP A 36 -11.99 12.65 -4.05
C ASP A 36 -10.55 12.69 -3.52
N PHE A 37 -9.81 11.59 -3.69
CA PHE A 37 -8.38 11.52 -3.38
C PHE A 37 -7.57 11.78 -4.64
N LYS A 38 -6.43 12.42 -4.47
CA LYS A 38 -5.44 12.65 -5.51
C LYS A 38 -4.55 11.43 -5.67
N PHE A 39 -4.47 10.91 -6.89
CA PHE A 39 -3.52 9.85 -7.25
C PHE A 39 -2.15 10.45 -7.56
N LEU A 40 -1.13 10.08 -6.77
CA LEU A 40 0.26 10.55 -6.84
C LEU A 40 1.24 9.52 -7.42
N ASP A 41 0.76 8.31 -7.70
CA ASP A 41 1.53 7.21 -8.28
C ASP A 41 2.67 6.74 -7.38
N THR A 42 3.87 7.32 -7.48
CA THR A 42 5.07 6.89 -6.73
C THR A 42 5.58 7.96 -5.77
N THR A 43 4.95 9.13 -5.72
CA THR A 43 5.41 10.25 -4.90
C THR A 43 4.72 10.24 -3.53
N LEU A 44 5.47 9.92 -2.47
CA LEU A 44 5.02 10.15 -1.10
C LEU A 44 5.13 11.64 -0.74
N PRO A 45 4.15 12.21 -0.01
CA PRO A 45 4.27 13.55 0.55
C PRO A 45 5.47 13.66 1.50
N ARG A 46 6.20 14.79 1.42
CA ARG A 46 7.47 15.00 2.14
C ARG A 46 7.33 14.91 3.66
N ASP A 47 6.17 15.25 4.18
CA ASP A 47 5.88 15.27 5.60
C ASP A 47 5.50 13.89 6.16
N LEU A 48 5.21 12.91 5.28
CA LEU A 48 5.07 11.51 5.65
C LEU A 48 6.43 10.79 5.77
N ASP A 49 7.53 11.40 5.34
CA ASP A 49 8.87 10.81 5.31
C ASP A 49 9.55 10.70 6.70
N GLY A 50 8.77 10.81 7.78
CA GLY A 50 9.25 11.04 9.13
C GLY A 50 9.66 9.79 9.90
N SER A 51 10.88 9.29 9.73
CA SER A 51 11.63 8.44 10.71
C SER A 51 11.03 7.12 11.22
N GLY A 52 9.83 6.73 10.78
CA GLY A 52 9.16 5.49 11.19
C GLY A 52 9.95 4.25 10.80
N LYS A 53 10.05 3.28 11.73
CA LYS A 53 10.75 2.02 11.50
C LYS A 53 10.13 1.23 10.36
N VAL A 54 8.81 1.35 10.16
CA VAL A 54 8.09 0.65 9.08
C VAL A 54 8.36 1.23 7.70
N LEU A 55 8.42 2.56 7.54
CA LEU A 55 8.76 3.18 6.25
C LEU A 55 10.23 2.96 5.90
N ALA A 56 11.12 3.00 6.89
CA ALA A 56 12.55 2.74 6.70
C ALA A 56 12.86 1.31 6.19
N ARG A 57 11.94 0.36 6.39
CA ARG A 57 12.07 -1.02 5.88
C ARG A 57 11.57 -1.19 4.43
N SER A 58 10.90 -0.17 3.89
CA SER A 58 10.37 -0.20 2.54
C SER A 58 11.44 0.27 1.53
N SER A 59 11.65 -0.51 0.47
CA SER A 59 12.63 -0.24 -0.59
C SER A 59 12.06 0.58 -1.74
N SER A 60 10.74 0.60 -1.92
CA SER A 60 10.05 1.43 -2.91
C SER A 60 8.57 1.59 -2.57
N PHE A 61 7.95 2.64 -3.13
CA PHE A 61 6.54 2.96 -2.94
C PHE A 61 5.82 3.12 -4.30
N SER A 62 4.55 2.73 -4.34
CA SER A 62 3.70 2.87 -5.52
C SER A 62 2.23 2.99 -5.14
N ASN A 63 1.38 3.30 -6.12
CA ASN A 63 -0.07 3.48 -5.95
C ASN A 63 -0.42 4.47 -4.83
N VAL A 64 0.39 5.52 -4.67
CA VAL A 64 0.19 6.53 -3.64
C VAL A 64 -1.08 7.34 -3.98
N ILE A 65 -1.98 7.42 -3.01
CA ILE A 65 -3.15 8.28 -3.04
C ILE A 65 -3.18 9.13 -1.77
N GLU A 66 -3.64 10.36 -1.91
CA GLU A 66 -3.68 11.33 -0.83
C GLU A 66 -5.02 12.06 -0.84
N GLY A 67 -5.62 12.26 0.32
CA GLY A 67 -6.83 13.05 0.45
C GLY A 67 -7.11 13.47 1.88
N VAL A 68 -8.29 14.05 2.07
CA VAL A 68 -8.80 14.46 3.38
C VAL A 68 -10.18 13.83 3.56
N ARG A 69 -10.39 13.15 4.69
CA ARG A 69 -11.69 12.63 5.12
C ARG A 69 -12.01 13.10 6.52
N TYR A 70 -13.20 13.66 6.69
CA TYR A 70 -13.69 14.29 7.92
C TYR A 70 -12.67 15.20 8.63
N GLY A 71 -11.90 15.98 7.85
CA GLY A 71 -10.87 16.89 8.37
C GLY A 71 -9.53 16.25 8.73
N VAL A 72 -9.39 14.94 8.54
CA VAL A 72 -8.15 14.18 8.77
C VAL A 72 -7.47 13.92 7.44
N ARG A 73 -6.16 14.19 7.35
CA ARG A 73 -5.40 13.90 6.14
C ARG A 73 -5.02 12.42 6.12
N VAL A 74 -5.24 11.79 4.98
CA VAL A 74 -5.07 10.35 4.77
C VAL A 74 -4.21 10.14 3.54
N ILE A 75 -3.23 9.25 3.66
CA ILE A 75 -2.38 8.80 2.56
C ILE A 75 -2.41 7.28 2.54
N ALA A 76 -2.80 6.67 1.43
CA ALA A 76 -2.69 5.22 1.25
C ALA A 76 -1.74 4.90 0.11
N PHE A 77 -0.94 3.86 0.29
CA PHE A 77 0.10 3.51 -0.67
C PHE A 77 0.53 2.06 -0.50
N ASP A 78 1.14 1.51 -1.54
CA ASP A 78 1.80 0.22 -1.48
C ASP A 78 3.30 0.40 -1.30
N GLY A 79 3.91 -0.36 -0.40
CA GLY A 79 5.35 -0.40 -0.21
C GLY A 79 5.90 -1.81 -0.40
N SER A 80 7.05 -1.90 -1.07
CA SER A 80 7.84 -3.13 -1.15
C SER A 80 8.77 -3.18 0.06
N VAL A 81 8.68 -4.25 0.86
CA VAL A 81 9.49 -4.44 2.07
C VAL A 81 10.59 -5.47 1.82
N GLY A 82 11.82 -5.13 2.21
CA GLY A 82 13.01 -5.95 1.99
C GLY A 82 13.70 -5.71 0.64
N ALA A 83 14.76 -6.47 0.39
CA ALA A 83 15.59 -6.38 -0.81
C ALA A 83 15.88 -7.78 -1.41
N GLY A 84 15.99 -7.86 -2.74
CA GLY A 84 16.30 -9.11 -3.45
C GLY A 84 15.17 -10.14 -3.40
N GLY A 85 15.51 -11.43 -3.37
CA GLY A 85 14.57 -12.56 -3.46
C GLY A 85 13.59 -12.73 -2.28
N TYR A 86 13.68 -11.86 -1.27
CA TYR A 86 12.79 -11.86 -0.10
C TYR A 86 11.93 -10.59 -0.02
N SER A 87 11.85 -9.80 -1.09
CA SER A 87 10.93 -8.67 -1.17
C SER A 87 9.48 -9.14 -1.17
N TRP A 88 8.63 -8.46 -0.41
CA TRP A 88 7.19 -8.68 -0.44
C TRP A 88 6.47 -7.34 -0.32
N GLU A 89 5.23 -7.27 -0.78
CA GLU A 89 4.50 -6.00 -0.88
C GLU A 89 3.47 -5.88 0.26
N ARG A 90 3.29 -4.65 0.76
CA ARG A 90 2.28 -4.30 1.77
C ARG A 90 1.53 -3.03 1.37
N THR A 91 0.26 -2.95 1.73
CA THR A 91 -0.50 -1.70 1.70
C THR A 91 -0.44 -1.01 3.06
N TYR A 92 -0.23 0.29 3.04
CA TYR A 92 -0.15 1.19 4.19
C TYR A 92 -1.24 2.25 4.09
N ILE A 93 -1.76 2.67 5.24
CA ILE A 93 -2.69 3.79 5.37
C ILE A 93 -2.12 4.70 6.47
N ALA A 94 -1.58 5.84 6.10
CA ALA A 94 -1.09 6.86 7.00
C ALA A 94 -2.15 7.91 7.26
N ILE A 95 -2.33 8.26 8.54
CA ILE A 95 -3.35 9.20 9.01
C ILE A 95 -2.65 10.24 9.88
N SER A 96 -2.88 11.53 9.62
CA SER A 96 -2.14 12.64 10.27
C SER A 96 -2.50 12.87 11.75
N SER A 97 -3.36 12.03 12.33
CA SER A 97 -3.72 12.01 13.74
C SER A 97 -4.57 10.76 13.97
N ILE A 98 -4.06 9.80 14.73
CA ILE A 98 -4.91 8.71 15.25
C ILE A 98 -5.32 9.07 16.70
N PRO A 99 -6.60 8.91 17.06
CA PRO A 99 -7.01 8.97 18.46
C PRO A 99 -6.27 7.89 19.27
N SER A 100 -5.95 8.16 20.53
CA SER A 100 -5.14 7.29 21.41
C SER A 100 -5.60 5.82 21.50
N VAL A 101 -6.82 5.52 21.04
CA VAL A 101 -7.39 4.18 20.88
C VAL A 101 -7.77 4.00 19.41
N LEU A 102 -7.23 2.94 18.79
CA LEU A 102 -7.62 2.56 17.43
C LEU A 102 -9.12 2.22 17.39
N PRO A 103 -9.89 2.79 16.45
CA PRO A 103 -11.28 2.42 16.26
C PRO A 103 -11.45 0.91 15.99
N GLU A 104 -12.61 0.36 16.34
CA GLU A 104 -12.93 -1.06 16.12
C GLU A 104 -12.78 -1.47 14.64
N TRP A 105 -13.05 -0.56 13.70
CA TRP A 105 -12.88 -0.82 12.28
C TRP A 105 -11.41 -1.03 11.88
N CYS A 106 -10.42 -0.66 12.71
CA CYS A 106 -9.00 -0.96 12.51
C CYS A 106 -8.61 -2.39 12.93
N GLN A 107 -9.56 -3.24 13.36
CA GLN A 107 -9.26 -4.58 13.84
C GLN A 107 -8.50 -5.40 12.77
N GLY A 108 -7.37 -6.00 13.17
CA GLY A 108 -6.49 -6.74 12.26
C GLY A 108 -5.45 -5.88 11.53
N LEU A 109 -5.44 -4.56 11.77
CA LEU A 109 -4.34 -3.67 11.42
C LEU A 109 -3.46 -3.40 12.65
N GLU A 110 -2.16 -3.42 12.43
CA GLU A 110 -1.19 -2.82 13.34
C GLU A 110 -1.08 -1.33 13.05
N ALA A 111 -0.78 -0.55 14.08
CA ALA A 111 -0.47 0.86 13.97
C ALA A 111 0.95 1.13 14.47
N GLU A 112 1.69 1.92 13.71
CA GLU A 112 2.96 2.49 14.14
C GLU A 112 2.90 4.01 14.04
N ASN A 113 3.25 4.70 15.13
CA ASN A 113 3.36 6.16 15.12
C ASN A 113 4.70 6.59 14.53
N SER A 114 4.66 7.62 13.69
CA SER A 114 5.75 8.13 12.89
C SER A 114 5.63 9.65 12.80
N GLY A 115 6.13 10.35 13.82
CA GLY A 115 5.91 11.79 13.96
C GLY A 115 4.43 12.10 14.21
N GLU A 116 3.84 12.95 13.37
CA GLU A 116 2.41 13.30 13.40
C GLU A 116 1.53 12.22 12.74
N TRP A 117 2.14 11.27 12.03
CA TRP A 117 1.41 10.23 11.33
C TRP A 117 1.28 8.99 12.19
N ALA A 118 0.13 8.36 12.09
CA ALA A 118 -0.02 6.98 12.49
C ALA A 118 -0.26 6.13 11.25
N ILE A 119 0.59 5.12 11.09
CA ILE A 119 0.68 4.29 9.89
C ILE A 119 0.05 2.95 10.22
N LEU A 120 -1.11 2.71 9.62
CA LEU A 120 -1.85 1.47 9.71
C LEU A 120 -1.42 0.50 8.62
N PHE A 121 -1.24 -0.76 9.00
CA PHE A 121 -0.85 -1.79 8.06
C PHE A 121 -1.19 -3.19 8.59
N ARG A 122 -1.36 -4.17 7.71
CA ARG A 122 -1.56 -5.56 8.13
C ARG A 122 -0.23 -6.23 8.47
N SER A 123 -0.16 -6.92 9.61
CA SER A 123 1.00 -7.75 9.97
C SER A 123 1.23 -8.82 8.89
N PRO A 124 2.50 -9.12 8.55
CA PRO A 124 2.78 -10.18 7.60
C PRO A 124 2.52 -11.51 8.30
N SER A 125 1.42 -12.20 7.97
CA SER A 125 1.27 -13.60 8.36
C SER A 125 1.97 -14.50 7.35
N TYR A 126 2.26 -15.76 7.73
CA TYR A 126 2.77 -16.78 6.80
C TYR A 126 1.90 -16.94 5.53
N TYR A 127 0.62 -16.56 5.61
CA TYR A 127 -0.37 -16.70 4.53
C TYR A 127 -0.64 -15.39 3.76
N PHE A 128 -0.30 -14.22 4.31
CA PHE A 128 -0.70 -12.91 3.78
C PHE A 128 0.49 -11.97 3.51
N ARG A 129 1.49 -12.45 2.77
CA ARG A 129 2.51 -11.59 2.12
C ARG A 129 1.97 -10.97 0.83
N SER A 130 0.79 -10.38 0.93
CA SER A 130 0.01 -9.87 -0.19
C SER A 130 -0.43 -8.46 0.11
N LEU A 131 -0.50 -7.65 -0.94
CA LEU A 131 -1.19 -6.38 -0.91
C LEU A 131 -2.63 -6.56 -0.43
N MET A 132 -3.13 -5.54 0.28
CA MET A 132 -4.53 -5.48 0.68
C MET A 132 -5.41 -5.39 -0.57
N PRO A 133 -6.51 -6.16 -0.68
CA PRO A 133 -7.46 -6.00 -1.78
C PRO A 133 -7.95 -4.56 -1.89
N VAL A 134 -8.08 -4.04 -3.12
CA VAL A 134 -8.49 -2.63 -3.33
C VAL A 134 -9.89 -2.35 -2.78
N SER A 135 -10.80 -3.33 -2.86
CA SER A 135 -12.12 -3.24 -2.24
C SER A 135 -12.06 -3.12 -0.73
N GLU A 136 -11.15 -3.87 -0.08
CA GLU A 136 -10.95 -3.79 1.36
C GLU A 136 -10.31 -2.46 1.76
N LEU A 137 -9.33 -1.98 0.99
CA LEU A 137 -8.75 -0.65 1.18
C LEU A 137 -9.83 0.44 1.11
N GLY A 138 -10.73 0.37 0.12
CA GLY A 138 -11.86 1.30 0.02
C GLY A 138 -12.71 1.35 1.28
N LEU A 139 -13.02 0.18 1.87
CA LEU A 139 -13.78 0.11 3.12
C LEU A 139 -13.08 0.79 4.31
N TYR A 140 -11.75 0.73 4.39
CA TYR A 140 -11.02 1.48 5.43
C TYR A 140 -11.05 2.98 5.17
N LEU A 141 -10.86 3.40 3.92
CA LEU A 141 -10.83 4.81 3.54
C LEU A 141 -12.19 5.52 3.64
N GLU A 142 -13.29 4.78 3.55
CA GLU A 142 -14.65 5.32 3.76
C GLU A 142 -15.02 5.46 5.24
N LYS A 143 -14.40 4.67 6.12
CA LYS A 143 -14.67 4.63 7.56
C LYS A 143 -13.80 5.57 8.39
N LEU A 144 -12.73 6.09 7.78
CA LEU A 144 -11.89 7.16 8.31
C LEU A 144 -12.66 8.46 8.34
#